data_AF-A0A2G9TMF4-F1
#
_entry.id   AF-A0A2G9TMF4-F1
#
_cell.length_a   1.000
_cell.length_b   1.000
_cell.length_c   1.000
_cell.angle_alpha   90.00
_cell.angle_beta   90.00
_cell.angle_gamma   90.00
#
_symmetry.space_group_name_H-M   'P 1'
#
loop_
_entity.id
_entity.type
_entity.pdbx_description
1 polymer ?
#
loop_
_entity_poly.entity_id
_entity_poly.type
_entity_poly.pdbx_seq_one_letter_code
_entity_poly.pdbx_strand_id
1 'polypeptide(L)' 'MLALDIHETFDFEDDVSKTGERLKAAILSRGSGDVAKELYRRFQGRDPSVGAICDFYDPPAFYHLEKEEVVQG' A
#
# COMPACT_ATOMS: atom_id res chain seq x y z
N MET A 1 8.32 -0.73 -3.97
CA MET A 1 7.62 -1.91 -3.42
C MET A 1 7.27 -1.70 -1.95
N LEU A 2 8.21 -1.79 -1.00
CA LEU A 2 7.92 -1.65 0.44
C LEU A 2 7.35 -0.27 0.84
N ALA A 3 7.77 0.80 0.16
CA ALA A 3 7.23 2.13 0.43
C ALA A 3 5.74 2.25 0.06
N LEU A 4 5.31 1.59 -1.02
CA LEU A 4 3.90 1.58 -1.44
C LEU A 4 3.07 0.68 -0.52
N ASP A 5 3.65 -0.42 -0.04
CA ASP A 5 3.00 -1.31 0.92
C ASP A 5 2.81 -0.64 2.29
N ILE A 6 3.79 0.17 2.73
CA ILE A 6 3.62 1.06 3.90
C ILE A 6 2.54 2.10 3.61
N HIS A 7 2.59 2.76 2.45
CA HIS A 7 1.61 3.79 2.07
C HIS A 7 0.17 3.27 2.09
N GLU A 8 -0.08 2.09 1.54
CA GLU A 8 -1.39 1.43 1.57
C GLU A 8 -1.87 1.18 3.00
N THR A 9 -0.95 0.86 3.93
CA THR A 9 -1.31 0.69 5.35
C THR A 9 -1.76 2.01 5.98
N PHE A 10 -1.14 3.13 5.62
CA PHE A 10 -1.57 4.46 6.06
C PHE A 10 -2.92 4.85 5.48
N ASP A 11 -3.12 4.60 4.19
CA ASP A 11 -4.37 4.89 3.47
C ASP A 11 -5.53 4.08 4.03
N PHE A 12 -5.32 2.77 4.27
CA PHE A 12 -6.34 1.87 4.79
C PHE A 12 -6.76 2.18 6.24
N GLU A 13 -5.81 2.56 7.11
CA GLU A 13 -6.09 2.78 8.53
C GLU A 13 -6.66 4.17 8.86
N ASP A 14 -6.45 5.17 7.98
CA ASP A 14 -6.93 6.56 8.09
C ASP A 14 -6.61 7.25 9.44
N ASP A 15 -5.60 6.76 10.17
CA ASP A 15 -5.13 7.31 11.44
C ASP A 15 -3.61 7.54 11.40
N VAL A 16 -3.22 8.63 10.72
CA VAL A 16 -1.82 8.95 10.44
C VAL A 16 -0.95 9.00 11.69
N SER A 17 -1.48 9.53 12.80
CA SER A 17 -0.71 9.67 14.04
C SER A 17 -0.44 8.32 14.68
N LYS A 18 -1.47 7.48 14.82
CA LYS A 18 -1.35 6.16 15.43
C LYS A 18 -0.51 5.22 14.56
N THR A 19 -0.74 5.22 13.24
CA THR A 19 0.01 4.41 12.29
C THR A 19 1.48 4.87 12.22
N GLY A 20 1.72 6.18 12.28
CA GLY A 20 3.06 6.76 12.35
C GLY A 20 3.85 6.36 13.59
N GLU A 21 3.24 6.42 14.78
CA GLU A 21 3.87 5.97 16.01
C GLU A 21 4.18 4.47 15.98
N ARG A 22 3.28 3.67 15.39
CA ARG A 22 3.52 2.23 15.20
C ARG A 22 4.66 1.97 14.23
N LEU A 23 4.74 2.69 13.11
CA LEU A 23 5.85 2.58 12.15
C LEU A 23 7.19 2.89 12.83
N LYS A 24 7.24 3.96 13.61
CA LYS A 24 8.42 4.38 14.36
C LYS A 24 8.86 3.31 15.36
N ALA A 25 7.94 2.83 16.20
CA ALA A 25 8.24 1.83 17.22
C ALA A 25 8.63 0.46 16.63
N ALA A 26 7.95 0.04 15.56
CA ALA A 26 8.14 -1.27 14.96
C ALA A 26 9.38 -1.32 14.05
N ILE A 27 9.60 -0.32 13.20
CA ILE A 27 10.64 -0.35 12.16
C ILE A 27 11.81 0.58 12.50
N LEU A 28 11.54 1.88 12.70
CA LEU A 28 12.62 2.89 12.76
C LEU A 28 13.47 2.77 14.03
N SER A 29 12.86 2.56 15.19
CA SER A 29 13.56 2.42 16.48
C SER A 29 14.34 1.10 16.59
N ARG A 30 13.95 0.07 15.84
CA ARG A 30 14.61 -1.24 15.85
C ARG A 30 15.78 -1.32 14.88
N GLY A 31 15.74 -0.57 13.78
CA GLY A 31 16.80 -0.57 12.77
C GLY A 31 17.09 -1.98 12.25
N SER A 32 18.37 -2.37 12.23
CA SER A 32 18.83 -3.70 11.77
C SER A 32 18.81 -4.78 12.86
N GLY A 33 18.14 -4.55 13.99
CA GLY A 33 18.14 -5.45 15.14
C GLY A 33 17.28 -6.72 14.98
N ASP A 34 16.36 -6.75 14.02
CA ASP A 34 15.54 -7.91 13.69
C ASP A 34 15.57 -8.17 12.17
N VAL A 35 15.08 -9.35 11.76
CA VAL A 35 14.86 -9.68 10.35
C VAL A 35 13.82 -8.74 9.77
N ALA A 36 14.12 -8.11 8.63
CA ALA A 36 13.24 -7.12 8.00
C ALA A 36 11.79 -7.60 7.87
N LYS A 37 11.57 -8.85 7.43
CA LYS A 37 10.24 -9.46 7.31
C LYS A 37 9.43 -9.39 8.62
N GLU A 38 10.06 -9.63 9.76
CA GLU A 38 9.42 -9.56 11.07
C GLU A 38 9.07 -8.12 11.48
N LEU A 39 9.87 -7.13 11.08
CA LEU A 39 9.59 -5.71 11.32
C LEU A 39 8.32 -5.28 10.57
N TYR A 40 8.20 -5.65 9.30
CA TYR A 40 7.01 -5.37 8.48
C TYR A 40 5.77 -6.10 9.01
N ARG A 41 5.91 -7.37 9.43
CA ARG A 41 4.81 -8.13 10.04
C ARG A 41 4.32 -7.52 11.35
N ARG A 42 5.21 -6.97 12.18
CA ARG A 42 4.83 -6.24 13.40
C ARG A 42 4.15 -4.90 13.10
N PHE A 43 4.55 -4.23 12.03
CA PHE A 43 3.95 -2.95 11.63
C PHE A 43 2.57 -3.14 10.98
N GLN A 44 2.46 -4.00 9.97
CA GLN A 44 1.26 -4.15 9.11
C GLN A 44 0.35 -5.30 9.53
N GLY A 45 0.81 -6.20 10.42
CA GLY A 45 0.09 -7.43 10.77
C GLY A 45 0.16 -8.53 9.70
N ARG A 46 0.79 -8.26 8.56
CA ARG A 46 0.97 -9.20 7.44
C ARG A 46 2.39 -9.17 6.90
N ASP A 47 2.74 -10.19 6.12
CA ASP A 47 3.98 -10.16 5.35
C ASP A 47 3.93 -9.05 4.28
N PRO A 48 5.08 -8.44 3.94
CA PRO A 48 5.14 -7.40 2.92
C PRO A 48 4.69 -7.96 1.57
N SER A 49 3.87 -7.19 0.85
CA SER A 49 3.22 -7.63 -0.39
C SER A 49 3.72 -6.86 -1.62
N VAL A 50 3.68 -7.53 -2.77
CA VAL A 50 3.82 -6.89 -4.09
C VAL A 50 2.50 -6.33 -4.61
N GLY A 51 1.36 -6.66 -3.98
CA GLY A 51 0.02 -6.19 -4.39
C GLY A 51 -0.03 -4.68 -4.52
N ALA A 52 0.39 -3.95 -3.48
CA ALA A 52 0.40 -2.49 -3.46
C ALA A 52 1.13 -1.82 -4.64
N ILE A 53 2.20 -2.43 -5.16
CA ILE A 53 2.88 -1.90 -6.35
C ILE A 53 2.15 -2.29 -7.64
N CYS A 54 1.58 -3.49 -7.71
CA CYS A 54 0.78 -3.92 -8.84
C CYS A 54 -0.49 -3.07 -8.98
N ASP A 55 -1.23 -2.86 -7.89
CA ASP A 55 -2.44 -2.02 -7.87
C ASP A 55 -2.14 -0.56 -8.24
N PHE A 56 -1.00 -0.02 -7.77
CA PHE A 56 -0.60 1.35 -8.12
C PHE A 56 -0.29 1.55 -9.61
N TYR A 57 0.23 0.52 -10.27
CA TYR A 57 0.54 0.54 -11.71
C TYR A 57 -0.52 -0.16 -12.56
N ASP A 58 -1.63 -0.61 -11.98
CA ASP A 58 -2.75 -1.13 -12.76
C ASP A 58 -3.29 0.03 -13.61
N PRO A 59 -3.21 -0.08 -14.95
CA PRO A 59 -3.63 1.02 -15.79
C PRO A 59 -5.12 1.27 -15.54
N PRO A 60 -5.55 2.54 -15.38
CA PRO A 60 -6.96 2.84 -15.21
C PRO A 60 -7.70 2.21 -16.37
N ALA A 61 -8.59 1.26 -16.06
CA ALA A 61 -9.17 0.41 -17.07
C ALA A 61 -9.85 1.27 -18.13
N PHE A 62 -9.34 1.22 -19.37
CA PHE A 62 -9.85 1.96 -20.53
C PHE A 62 -11.22 1.41 -21.00
N TYR A 63 -12.13 1.05 -20.09
CA TYR A 63 -13.49 0.62 -20.41
C TYR A 63 -14.44 1.81 -20.69
N HIS A 64 -13.92 3.02 -20.89
CA HIS A 64 -14.69 4.22 -21.23
C HIS A 64 -14.52 4.69 -22.69
N LEU A 65 -14.09 3.81 -23.61
CA LEU A 65 -14.02 4.15 -25.05
C LEU A 65 -15.17 3.57 -25.90
N GLU A 66 -16.12 2.82 -25.33
CA GLU A 66 -17.21 2.19 -26.11
C GLU A 66 -18.63 2.62 -25.71
N LYS A 67 -18.80 3.71 -24.95
CA LYS A 67 -20.15 4.16 -24.53
C LYS A 67 -20.68 5.42 -25.24
N GLU A 68 -19.96 5.94 -26.23
CA GLU A 68 -20.35 7.12 -27.01
C GLU A 68 -20.52 6.88 -28.52
N GLU A 69 -20.65 5.63 -28.99
CA GLU A 69 -20.97 5.32 -30.41
C GLU A 69 -22.32 4.62 -30.60
N VAL A 70 -23.31 4.93 -29.77
CA VAL A 70 -24.73 4.59 -30.06
C VAL A 70 -25.63 5.82 -29.90
N VAL A 71 -25.23 6.94 -30.50
CA VAL A 71 -26.14 8.01 -30.92
C VAL A 71 -25.60 8.59 -32.22
N GLN A 72 -25.84 7.91 -33.35
CA GLN A 72 -26.13 8.50 -34.67
C GLN A 72 -26.15 7.40 -35.73
N GLY A 73 -27.30 7.24 -36.39
CA GLY A 73 -27.52 6.31 -37.50
C GLY A 73 -28.95 5.85 -37.56
#